data_AF-A0A2T7TSM8-F1
#
_entry.id   AF-A0A2T7TSM8-F1
#
_cell.length_a   1.000
_cell.length_b   1.000
_cell.length_c   1.000
_cell.angle_alpha   90.00
_cell.angle_beta   90.00
_cell.angle_gamma   90.00
#
_symmetry.space_group_name_H-M   'P 1'
#
loop_
_entity.id
_entity.type
_entity.pdbx_description
1 polymer ?
#
loop_
_entity_poly.entity_id
_entity_poly.type
_entity_poly.pdbx_seq_one_letter_code
_entity_poly.pdbx_strand_id
1 'polypeptide(L)'
;MFTINDTTTAAINILGAIDALESALDRRSVDADVAMTTDQERELLTLGIRDSRLILEMHRKPLPKVLSLLSRRMANSLGISRTKASAALCEFRLVEELAEGLSAPAASAA
;
A
#
# COMPACT_ATOMS: atom_id res chain seq x y z
N MET A 1 -22.79 10.13 -14.56
CA MET A 1 -21.33 10.21 -14.36
C MET A 1 -21.07 9.71 -12.95
N PHE A 2 -20.63 8.46 -12.80
CA PHE A 2 -20.38 7.86 -11.49
C PHE A 2 -19.09 8.46 -10.92
N THR A 3 -19.22 9.33 -9.93
CA THR A 3 -18.12 9.62 -9.00
C THR A 3 -17.98 8.40 -8.11
N ILE A 4 -17.10 7.47 -8.51
CA ILE A 4 -16.59 6.44 -7.61
C ILE A 4 -15.86 7.21 -6.51
N ASN A 5 -16.47 7.27 -5.34
CA ASN A 5 -15.94 7.98 -4.17
C ASN A 5 -14.51 7.51 -3.87
N ASP A 6 -13.65 8.46 -3.52
CA ASP A 6 -12.20 8.33 -3.30
C ASP A 6 -11.77 7.08 -2.50
N THR A 7 -12.63 6.53 -1.65
CA THR A 7 -12.32 5.42 -0.75
C THR A 7 -12.26 4.05 -1.43
N THR A 8 -13.16 3.76 -2.39
CA THR A 8 -13.13 2.48 -3.11
C THR A 8 -11.93 2.39 -4.04
N THR A 9 -11.64 3.48 -4.76
CA THR A 9 -10.42 3.58 -5.57
C THR A 9 -9.17 3.51 -4.70
N ALA A 10 -9.18 4.13 -3.52
CA ALA A 10 -8.08 4.02 -2.57
C ALA A 10 -7.86 2.58 -2.11
N ALA A 11 -8.92 1.85 -1.76
CA ALA A 11 -8.82 0.44 -1.36
C ALA A 11 -8.23 -0.44 -2.49
N ILE A 12 -8.68 -0.26 -3.73
CA ILE A 12 -8.14 -0.98 -4.90
C ILE A 12 -6.64 -0.68 -5.08
N ASN A 13 -6.23 0.58 -4.96
CA ASN A 13 -4.83 0.95 -5.11
C ASN A 13 -3.94 0.44 -3.96
N ILE A 14 -4.49 0.34 -2.74
CA ILE A 14 -3.80 -0.27 -1.60
C ILE A 14 -3.62 -1.77 -1.83
N LEU A 15 -4.64 -2.48 -2.31
CA LEU A 15 -4.54 -3.89 -2.70
C LEU A 15 -3.49 -4.10 -3.80
N GLY A 16 -3.48 -3.25 -4.84
CA GLY A 16 -2.45 -3.31 -5.88
C GLY A 16 -1.03 -3.08 -5.35
N ALA A 17 -0.86 -2.26 -4.31
CA ALA A 17 0.42 -2.07 -3.64
C ALA A 17 0.84 -3.28 -2.78
N ILE A 18 -0.12 -3.96 -2.14
CA ILE A 18 0.11 -5.21 -1.42
C ILE A 18 0.65 -6.27 -2.41
N ASP A 19 -0.07 -6.51 -3.50
CA ASP A 19 0.31 -7.49 -4.53
C ASP A 19 1.70 -7.19 -5.11
N ALA A 20 1.98 -5.92 -5.40
CA ALA A 20 3.28 -5.49 -5.93
C ALA A 20 4.43 -5.77 -4.94
N LEU A 21 4.20 -5.58 -3.64
CA LEU A 21 5.21 -5.78 -2.62
C LEU A 21 5.44 -7.27 -2.32
N GLU A 22 4.38 -8.07 -2.33
CA GLU A 22 4.46 -9.53 -2.22
C GLU A 22 5.22 -10.12 -3.41
N SER A 23 4.87 -9.72 -4.64
CA SER A 23 5.60 -10.10 -5.85
C SER A 23 7.10 -9.74 -5.76
N ALA A 24 7.41 -8.52 -5.30
CA ALA A 24 8.80 -8.09 -5.13
C ALA A 24 9.56 -8.88 -4.05
N LEU A 25 8.87 -9.30 -2.98
CA LEU A 25 9.43 -10.12 -1.90
C LEU A 25 9.60 -11.59 -2.30
N ASP A 26 8.71 -12.12 -3.13
CA ASP A 26 8.74 -13.51 -3.60
C ASP A 26 9.74 -13.74 -4.72
N ARG A 27 10.14 -12.67 -5.41
CA ARG A 27 11.24 -12.69 -6.38
C ARG A 27 12.55 -13.08 -5.69
N ARG A 28 12.83 -14.40 -5.70
CA ARG A 28 14.04 -15.02 -5.13
C ARG A 28 15.29 -14.54 -5.88
N SER A 29 15.98 -13.55 -5.33
CA SER A 29 17.44 -13.54 -5.36
C SER A 29 17.91 -14.18 -4.06
N VAL A 30 18.43 -15.40 -4.13
CA VAL A 30 18.81 -16.24 -2.98
C VAL A 30 19.83 -15.56 -2.05
N ASP A 31 20.55 -14.53 -2.55
CA ASP A 31 21.59 -13.79 -1.81
C ASP A 31 21.30 -12.30 -1.58
N ALA A 32 20.17 -11.75 -2.06
CA ALA A 32 19.92 -10.31 -1.87
C ALA A 32 18.96 -10.05 -0.71
N ASP A 33 19.49 -9.39 0.33
CA ASP A 33 18.71 -8.77 1.41
C ASP A 33 17.83 -7.60 0.93
N VAL A 34 17.80 -7.34 -0.38
CA VAL A 34 17.16 -6.21 -1.02
C VAL A 34 16.16 -6.70 -2.07
N ALA A 35 14.89 -6.38 -1.86
CA ALA A 35 13.84 -6.53 -2.86
C ALA A 35 13.96 -5.41 -3.91
N MET A 36 14.05 -5.81 -5.17
CA MET A 36 14.02 -4.92 -6.32
C MET A 36 12.61 -4.91 -6.89
N THR A 37 12.06 -3.71 -7.09
CA THR A 37 10.75 -3.49 -7.69
C THR A 37 10.91 -3.12 -9.15
N THR A 38 10.05 -3.67 -10.00
CA THR A 38 9.92 -3.24 -11.40
C THR A 38 9.29 -1.85 -11.52
N ASP A 39 9.30 -1.27 -12.72
CA ASP A 39 8.64 0.02 -12.97
C ASP A 39 7.14 -0.04 -12.66
N GLN A 40 6.48 -1.13 -13.05
CA GLN A 40 5.06 -1.36 -12.77
C GLN A 40 4.78 -1.47 -11.27
N GLU A 41 5.60 -2.24 -10.54
CA GLU A 41 5.44 -2.39 -9.09
C GLU A 41 5.63 -1.05 -8.37
N ARG A 42 6.57 -0.21 -8.82
CA ARG A 42 6.76 1.14 -8.24
C ARG A 42 5.56 2.04 -8.48
N GLU A 43 4.91 1.94 -9.64
CA GLU A 43 3.70 2.71 -9.92
C GLU A 43 2.57 2.29 -8.95
N LEU A 44 2.31 0.99 -8.83
CA LEU A 44 1.30 0.45 -7.92
C LEU A 44 1.58 0.85 -6.46
N LEU A 45 2.83 0.70 -6.01
CA LEU A 45 3.23 1.12 -4.67
C LEU A 45 3.08 2.64 -4.47
N THR A 46 3.34 3.46 -5.49
CA THR A 46 3.17 4.92 -5.39
C THR A 46 1.71 5.30 -5.22
N LEU A 47 0.82 4.67 -5.99
CA LEU A 47 -0.63 4.84 -5.86
C LEU A 47 -1.11 4.38 -4.49
N GLY A 48 -0.71 3.18 -4.05
CA GLY A 48 -1.09 2.66 -2.74
C GLY A 48 -0.60 3.51 -1.57
N ILE A 49 0.60 4.10 -1.61
CA ILE A 49 1.08 5.00 -0.55
C ILE A 49 0.25 6.28 -0.50
N ARG A 50 -0.03 6.88 -1.66
CA ARG A 50 -0.83 8.10 -1.76
C ARG A 50 -2.21 7.85 -1.15
N ASP A 51 -2.83 6.74 -1.51
CA ASP A 51 -4.19 6.45 -1.11
C ASP A 51 -4.26 5.89 0.32
N SER A 52 -3.20 5.22 0.80
CA SER A 52 -3.03 4.92 2.22
C SER A 52 -3.01 6.19 3.07
N ARG A 53 -2.36 7.26 2.60
CA ARG A 53 -2.36 8.55 3.29
C ARG A 53 -3.78 9.12 3.38
N LEU A 54 -4.56 9.02 2.31
CA LEU A 54 -5.96 9.46 2.28
C LEU A 54 -6.81 8.69 3.29
N ILE A 55 -6.72 7.35 3.32
CA ILE A 55 -7.42 6.52 4.32
C ILE A 55 -7.00 6.91 5.74
N LEU A 56 -5.69 6.98 6.01
CA LEU A 56 -5.20 7.32 7.35
C LEU A 56 -5.65 8.71 7.82
N GLU A 57 -5.67 9.70 6.91
CA GLU A 57 -6.14 11.06 7.21
C GLU A 57 -7.63 11.08 7.60
N MET A 58 -8.48 10.37 6.85
CA MET A 58 -9.90 10.21 7.19
C MET A 58 -10.10 9.60 8.59
N HIS A 59 -9.26 8.62 8.96
CA HIS A 59 -9.28 7.98 10.27
C HIS A 59 -8.48 8.72 11.36
N ARG A 60 -7.92 9.91 11.06
CA ARG A 60 -7.06 10.70 11.96
C ARG A 60 -5.88 9.91 12.52
N LYS A 61 -5.33 9.00 11.71
CA LYS A 61 -4.14 8.21 12.03
C LYS A 61 -2.90 8.81 11.37
N PRO A 62 -1.72 8.76 12.01
CA PRO A 62 -0.49 9.23 11.40
C PRO A 62 -0.02 8.30 10.28
N LEU A 63 0.67 8.85 9.27
CA LEU A 63 1.34 8.04 8.24
C LEU A 63 2.52 7.26 8.85
N PRO A 64 2.56 5.93 8.75
CA PRO A 64 3.69 5.14 9.22
C PRO A 64 5.01 5.59 8.57
N LYS A 65 6.07 5.68 9.39
CA LYS A 65 7.41 6.10 8.92
C LYS A 65 7.94 5.16 7.83
N VAL A 66 7.60 3.88 7.88
CA VAL A 66 8.05 2.90 6.89
C VAL A 66 7.47 3.17 5.51
N LEU A 67 6.20 3.60 5.39
CA LEU A 67 5.60 3.99 4.12
C LEU A 67 6.23 5.28 3.56
N SER A 68 6.57 6.24 4.43
CA SER A 68 7.33 7.43 4.02
C SER A 68 8.72 7.08 3.49
N LEU A 69 9.41 6.14 4.15
CA LEU A 69 10.71 5.65 3.70
C LEU A 69 10.62 4.88 2.38
N LEU A 70 9.58 4.07 2.21
CA LEU A 70 9.31 3.34 0.97
C LEU A 70 9.11 4.30 -0.20
N SER A 71 8.26 5.31 -0.04
CA SER A 71 8.06 6.38 -1.04
C SER A 71 9.38 7.04 -1.45
N ARG A 72 10.21 7.40 -0.48
CA ARG A 72 11.53 7.98 -0.76
C ARG A 72 12.44 7.01 -1.52
N ARG A 73 12.46 5.71 -1.18
CA ARG A 73 13.31 4.73 -1.86
C ARG A 73 12.88 4.53 -3.32
N MET A 74 11.58 4.45 -3.59
CA MET A 74 11.06 4.32 -4.95
C MET A 74 11.40 5.53 -5.82
N ALA A 75 11.27 6.74 -5.28
CA ALA A 75 11.62 7.98 -6.00
C ALA A 75 13.12 8.05 -6.38
N ASN A 76 13.98 7.34 -5.65
CA ASN A 76 15.41 7.27 -5.92
C ASN A 76 15.82 5.96 -6.62
N SER A 77 14.85 5.13 -7.04
CA SER A 77 15.09 3.80 -7.64
C SER A 77 16.01 2.92 -6.80
N LEU A 78 15.95 3.06 -5.47
CA LEU A 78 16.73 2.27 -4.53
C LEU A 78 15.95 1.03 -4.14
N GLY A 79 16.61 -0.12 -4.15
CA GLY A 79 16.03 -1.35 -3.63
C GLY A 79 15.65 -1.24 -2.16
N ILE A 80 14.73 -2.09 -1.71
CA ILE A 80 14.16 -2.05 -0.37
C ILE A 80 14.65 -3.26 0.41
N SER A 81 15.26 -3.07 1.57
CA SER A 81 15.67 -4.22 2.39
C SER A 81 14.46 -5.09 2.73
N ARG A 82 14.57 -6.43 2.68
CA ARG A 82 13.44 -7.35 2.92
C ARG A 82 12.68 -7.03 4.21
N THR A 83 13.38 -6.77 5.32
CA THR A 83 12.75 -6.37 6.60
C THR A 83 11.86 -5.14 6.47
N LYS A 84 12.28 -4.13 5.70
CA LYS A 84 11.50 -2.90 5.49
C LYS A 84 10.34 -3.13 4.52
N ALA A 85 10.53 -3.98 3.51
CA ALA A 85 9.44 -4.38 2.62
C ALA A 85 8.37 -5.18 3.40
N SER A 86 8.75 -6.14 4.23
CA SER A 86 7.81 -6.85 5.11
C SER A 86 7.09 -5.91 6.07
N ALA A 87 7.80 -4.96 6.69
CA ALA A 87 7.17 -3.97 7.56
C ALA A 87 6.18 -3.07 6.78
N ALA A 88 6.53 -2.63 5.57
CA ALA A 88 5.61 -1.86 4.73
C ALA A 88 4.38 -2.68 4.29
N LEU A 89 4.55 -3.98 4.02
CA LEU A 89 3.46 -4.89 3.72
C LEU A 89 2.47 -4.98 4.88
N CYS A 90 2.97 -5.14 6.11
CA CYS A 90 2.13 -5.12 7.30
C CYS A 90 1.34 -3.81 7.43
N GLU A 91 1.98 -2.66 7.21
CA GLU A 91 1.27 -1.37 7.25
C GLU A 91 0.19 -1.26 6.17
N PHE A 92 0.47 -1.69 4.93
CA PHE A 92 -0.55 -1.67 3.88
C PHE A 92 -1.76 -2.52 4.23
N ARG A 93 -1.56 -3.72 4.79
CA ARG A 93 -2.67 -4.58 5.26
C ARG A 93 -3.48 -3.91 6.37
N LEU A 94 -2.83 -3.25 7.33
CA LEU A 94 -3.55 -2.49 8.36
C LEU A 94 -4.37 -1.33 7.80
N VAL A 95 -3.90 -0.67 6.73
CA VAL A 95 -4.66 0.40 6.08
C VAL A 95 -5.78 -0.15 5.21
N GLU A 96 -5.58 -1.32 4.60
CA GLU A 96 -6.61 -2.04 3.85
C GLU A 96 -7.77 -2.45 4.76
N GLU A 97 -7.50 -3.04 5.92
CA GLU A 97 -8.53 -3.34 6.94
C GLU A 97 -9.32 -2.08 7.36
N LEU A 98 -8.65 -0.94 7.48
CA LEU A 98 -9.33 0.33 7.78
C LEU A 98 -10.23 0.79 6.62
N ALA A 99 -9.78 0.60 5.38
CA ALA A 99 -10.55 0.92 4.18
C ALA A 99 -11.74 -0.04 3.98
N GLU A 100 -11.63 -1.31 4.35
CA GLU A 100 -12.74 -2.26 4.37
C GLU A 100 -13.80 -1.87 5.40
N GLY A 101 -13.38 -1.37 6.57
CA GLY A 101 -14.28 -0.79 7.57
C GLY A 101 -15.11 0.40 7.04
N LEU A 102 -14.65 1.07 5.99
CA LEU A 102 -15.41 2.09 5.26
C LEU A 102 -16.30 1.50 4.14
N SER A 103 -15.99 0.30 3.65
CA SER A 103 -16.65 -0.33 2.50
C SER A 103 -17.92 -1.13 2.86
N ALA A 104 -18.31 -1.23 4.13
CA ALA A 104 -19.62 -1.76 4.48
C ALA A 104 -20.74 -0.76 4.11
N PRO A 105 -21.59 -1.01 3.10
CA PRO A 105 -22.86 -0.30 3.00
C PRO A 105 -23.83 -0.90 4.04
N ALA A 106 -24.71 -0.06 4.56
CA ALA A 106 -25.70 -0.38 5.59
C ALA A 106 -26.33 -1.78 5.46
N ALA A 107 -26.05 -2.66 6.43
CA ALA A 107 -26.84 -3.84 6.71
C ALA A 107 -27.64 -3.63 7.99
N SER A 108 -28.76 -2.91 7.86
CA SER A 108 -30.07 -3.49 8.13
C SER A 108 -31.15 -2.44 7.95
N ALA A 109 -31.93 -2.64 6.87
CA ALA A 109 -33.34 -2.29 6.88
C ALA A 109 -34.07 -3.32 7.75
N ALA A 110 -34.76 -2.84 8.80
CA ALA A 110 -36.04 -3.35 9.32
C ALA A 110 -36.53 -2.39 10.41
#